data_AF-A0A946Y446-F1
#
_entry.id   AF-A0A946Y446-F1
#
_cell.length_a   1.000
_cell.length_b   1.000
_cell.length_c   1.000
_cell.angle_alpha   90.00
_cell.angle_beta   90.00
_cell.angle_gamma   90.00
#
_symmetry.space_group_name_H-M   'P 1'
#
loop_
_entity.id
_entity.type
_entity.pdbx_description
1 polymer ?
#
loop_
_entity_poly.entity_id
_entity_poly.type
_entity_poly.pdbx_seq_one_letter_code
_entity_poly.pdbx_strand_id
1 'polypeptide(L)'
;TDGERTIEAFLAKRGGRGFYPEAAAYRLDLLLELEMVPVAVKREINGVDGTLQFRPKNWIDEMERSRDGRGGSAWCPLAEQWNAMFVFDVLTYNAGRSGANLLYNLDMWQLMLIDHGKAFVARKGMPSRLETVPFVVGQGWKNALLSLTDDVLREQLGDVLDKRRLRSLALRRDELLEHP
;
A
#
# COMPACT_ATOMS: atom_id res chain seq x y z
N THR A 1 -7.03 5.52 23.36
CA THR A 1 -7.08 4.62 24.52
C THR A 1 -8.53 4.57 24.94
N ASP A 2 -9.12 3.39 25.07
CA ASP A 2 -10.39 3.19 25.79
C ASP A 2 -10.17 3.02 27.31
N GLY A 3 -8.90 3.00 27.73
CA GLY A 3 -8.50 2.76 29.12
C GLY A 3 -8.13 1.30 29.41
N GLU A 4 -8.38 0.38 28.46
CA GLU A 4 -8.14 -1.06 28.60
C GLU A 4 -7.11 -1.59 27.61
N ARG A 5 -6.97 -0.95 26.43
CA ARG A 5 -6.01 -1.36 25.38
C ARG A 5 -5.20 -0.17 24.86
N THR A 6 -3.87 -0.31 24.91
CA THR A 6 -2.91 0.65 24.34
C THR A 6 -2.16 0.00 23.19
N ILE A 7 -2.21 0.66 22.04
CA ILE A 7 -1.45 0.29 20.84
C ILE A 7 -0.51 1.42 20.46
N GLU A 8 0.66 1.06 19.95
CA GLU A 8 1.62 2.02 19.42
C GLU A 8 1.19 2.45 18.01
N ALA A 9 1.23 3.76 17.79
CA ALA A 9 0.96 4.36 16.49
C ALA A 9 1.91 5.54 16.29
N PHE A 10 2.14 5.91 15.04
CA PHE A 10 2.90 7.10 14.69
C PHE A 10 2.08 8.00 13.77
N LEU A 11 2.40 9.29 13.80
CA LEU A 11 1.73 10.30 12.98
C LEU A 11 2.63 10.64 11.79
N ALA A 12 2.22 10.21 10.60
CA ALA A 12 2.84 10.63 9.34
C ALA A 12 2.22 11.96 8.88
N LYS A 13 3.05 13.02 8.74
CA LYS A 13 2.57 14.32 8.26
C LYS A 13 2.01 14.21 6.84
N ARG A 14 0.93 14.94 6.54
CA ARG A 14 0.38 14.99 5.17
C ARG A 14 1.42 15.46 4.15
N GLY A 15 1.39 14.89 2.95
CA GLY A 15 2.32 15.25 1.87
C GLY A 15 1.96 16.56 1.15
N GLY A 16 0.78 17.11 1.43
CA GLY A 16 0.27 18.35 0.86
C GLY A 16 -1.21 18.56 1.19
N ARG A 17 -1.80 19.67 0.74
CA ARG A 17 -3.23 19.91 0.89
C ARG A 17 -4.02 18.81 0.17
N GLY A 18 -4.85 18.07 0.91
CA GLY A 18 -5.66 16.98 0.36
C GLY A 18 -4.84 15.75 -0.09
N PHE A 19 -3.60 15.60 0.38
CA PHE A 19 -2.74 14.46 0.03
C PHE A 19 -2.23 13.72 1.27
N TYR A 20 -2.79 12.54 1.51
CA TYR A 20 -2.51 11.67 2.66
C TYR A 20 -2.17 10.26 2.14
N PRO A 21 -0.92 10.02 1.71
CA PRO A 21 -0.55 8.80 1.01
C PRO A 21 -0.76 7.52 1.84
N GLU A 22 -0.49 7.55 3.14
CA GLU A 22 -0.70 6.38 4.01
C GLU A 22 -2.19 6.01 4.12
N ALA A 23 -3.05 7.01 4.33
CA ALA A 23 -4.49 6.78 4.39
C ALA A 23 -5.05 6.35 3.02
N ALA A 24 -4.52 6.90 1.93
CA ALA A 24 -4.90 6.48 0.57
C ALA A 24 -4.50 5.04 0.28
N ALA A 25 -3.29 4.63 0.66
CA ALA A 25 -2.82 3.25 0.51
C ALA A 25 -3.68 2.28 1.34
N TYR A 26 -3.96 2.60 2.61
CA TYR A 26 -4.80 1.75 3.45
C TYR A 26 -6.23 1.61 2.92
N ARG A 27 -6.85 2.71 2.47
CA ARG A 27 -8.20 2.63 1.89
C ARG A 27 -8.23 1.85 0.58
N LEU A 28 -7.19 1.99 -0.26
CA LEU A 28 -7.09 1.20 -1.49
C LEU A 28 -6.86 -0.29 -1.20
N ASP A 29 -6.05 -0.61 -0.20
CA ASP A 29 -5.83 -1.96 0.32
C ASP A 29 -7.14 -2.62 0.76
N LEU A 30 -7.99 -1.88 1.50
CA LEU A 30 -9.33 -2.35 1.89
C LEU A 30 -10.24 -2.63 0.69
N LEU A 31 -10.23 -1.78 -0.34
CA LEU A 31 -11.04 -1.98 -1.55
C LEU A 31 -10.57 -3.18 -2.38
N LEU A 32 -9.31 -3.57 -2.23
CA LEU A 32 -8.68 -4.69 -2.93
C LEU A 32 -8.59 -5.96 -2.06
N GLU A 33 -9.01 -5.88 -0.79
CA GLU A 33 -9.01 -6.97 0.18
C GLU A 33 -7.63 -7.66 0.34
N LEU A 34 -6.57 -6.85 0.35
CA LEU A 34 -5.19 -7.36 0.36
C LEU A 34 -4.65 -7.64 1.76
N GLU A 35 -5.11 -6.89 2.76
CA GLU A 35 -4.59 -6.94 4.14
C GLU A 35 -3.06 -6.76 4.21
N MET A 36 -2.50 -5.89 3.37
CA MET A 36 -1.05 -5.65 3.27
C MET A 36 -0.64 -4.23 3.68
N VAL A 37 -1.57 -3.34 4.03
CA VAL A 37 -1.24 -1.98 4.49
C VAL A 37 -1.72 -1.78 5.94
N PRO A 38 -0.86 -1.31 6.86
CA PRO A 38 -1.30 -1.08 8.23
C PRO A 38 -2.43 -0.05 8.30
N VAL A 39 -3.33 -0.26 9.26
CA VAL A 39 -4.43 0.67 9.54
C VAL A 39 -3.92 2.10 9.65
N ALA A 40 -4.46 2.96 8.78
CA ALA A 40 -4.00 4.33 8.64
C ALA A 40 -5.21 5.27 8.49
N VAL A 41 -5.40 6.19 9.45
CA VAL A 41 -6.55 7.09 9.48
C VAL A 41 -6.12 8.55 9.53
N LYS A 42 -6.85 9.43 8.84
CA LYS A 42 -6.64 10.88 8.94
C LYS A 42 -6.84 11.33 10.38
N ARG A 43 -5.92 12.13 10.88
CA ARG A 43 -6.00 12.69 12.23
C ARG A 43 -5.21 13.98 12.30
N GLU A 44 -5.71 14.91 13.11
CA GLU A 44 -4.94 16.04 13.59
C GLU A 44 -4.61 15.79 15.07
N ILE A 45 -3.33 15.88 15.42
CA ILE A 45 -2.85 15.75 16.80
C ILE A 45 -1.89 16.90 17.08
N ASN A 46 -2.18 17.70 18.11
CA ASN A 46 -1.36 18.85 18.52
C ASN A 46 -1.03 19.80 17.36
N GLY A 47 -2.00 20.08 16.49
CA GLY A 47 -1.85 20.96 15.32
C GLY A 47 -1.09 20.35 14.13
N VAL A 48 -0.69 19.08 14.23
CA VAL A 48 -0.09 18.34 13.11
C VAL A 48 -1.17 17.53 12.40
N ASP A 49 -1.49 17.94 11.19
CA ASP A 49 -2.44 17.27 10.30
C ASP A 49 -1.74 16.22 9.44
N GLY A 50 -2.27 14.99 9.47
CA GLY A 50 -1.64 13.84 8.83
C GLY A 50 -2.43 12.55 8.98
N THR A 51 -1.69 11.44 8.97
CA THR A 51 -2.23 10.09 9.09
C THR A 51 -1.66 9.43 10.34
N LEU A 52 -2.55 9.02 11.25
CA LEU A 52 -2.21 8.16 12.38
C LEU A 52 -2.19 6.72 11.87
N GLN A 53 -1.03 6.08 11.93
CA GLN A 53 -0.82 4.72 11.43
C GLN A 53 -0.45 3.79 12.58
N PHE A 54 -1.08 2.62 12.61
CA PHE A 54 -0.73 1.56 13.54
C PHE A 54 0.71 1.09 13.29
N ARG A 55 1.48 0.91 14.36
CA ARG A 55 2.80 0.29 14.27
C ARG A 55 2.66 -1.21 14.51
N PRO A 56 2.96 -2.06 13.53
CA PRO A 56 2.92 -3.49 13.73
C PRO A 56 3.98 -3.94 14.78
N LYS A 57 3.61 -4.86 15.70
CA LYS A 57 4.50 -5.43 16.74
C LYS A 57 5.09 -6.78 16.33
N ASN A 58 6.37 -7.04 16.64
CA ASN A 58 7.09 -8.28 16.29
C ASN A 58 7.26 -8.51 14.78
N TRP A 59 7.96 -7.56 14.12
CA TRP A 59 8.23 -7.61 12.68
C TRP A 59 9.71 -7.53 12.43
N ILE A 60 10.14 -8.13 11.32
CA ILE A 60 11.45 -7.87 10.73
C ILE A 60 11.25 -7.30 9.32
N ASP A 61 12.22 -6.54 8.84
CA ASP A 61 12.19 -6.03 7.47
C ASP A 61 12.74 -7.07 6.47
N GLU A 62 12.57 -6.81 5.17
CA GLU A 62 13.07 -7.69 4.12
C GLU A 62 14.59 -7.81 4.13
N MET A 63 15.32 -6.78 4.58
CA MET A 63 16.78 -6.81 4.62
C MET A 63 17.24 -7.86 5.66
N GLU A 64 16.64 -7.85 6.84
CA GLU A 64 16.88 -8.85 7.88
C GLU A 64 16.37 -10.24 7.46
N ARG A 65 15.15 -10.34 6.93
CA ARG A 65 14.56 -11.63 6.49
C ARG A 65 15.45 -12.31 5.44
N SER A 66 15.88 -11.55 4.44
CA SER A 66 16.71 -12.05 3.34
C SER A 66 18.11 -12.44 3.81
N ARG A 67 18.76 -11.60 4.63
CA ARG A 67 20.07 -11.88 5.22
C ARG A 67 20.07 -13.19 6.02
N ASP A 68 19.03 -13.42 6.80
CA ASP A 68 18.94 -14.56 7.71
C ASP A 68 18.24 -15.77 7.08
N GLY A 69 17.83 -15.69 5.81
CA GLY A 69 17.18 -16.79 5.08
C GLY A 69 15.83 -17.23 5.67
N ARG A 70 15.06 -16.31 6.26
CA ARG A 70 13.81 -16.61 6.98
C ARG A 70 12.56 -16.49 6.09
N GLY A 71 11.42 -16.96 6.59
CA GLY A 71 10.12 -16.88 5.91
C GLY A 71 9.74 -18.10 5.06
N GLY A 72 10.52 -19.18 5.11
CA GLY A 72 10.17 -20.44 4.42
C GLY A 72 8.91 -21.13 4.98
N SER A 73 8.48 -20.77 6.19
CA SER A 73 7.26 -21.26 6.83
C SER A 73 6.08 -20.29 6.69
N ALA A 74 6.12 -19.38 5.71
CA ALA A 74 5.05 -18.43 5.48
C ALA A 74 3.74 -19.16 5.15
N TRP A 75 2.64 -18.69 5.74
CA TRP A 75 1.32 -19.25 5.46
C TRP A 75 0.90 -19.04 4.00
N CYS A 76 1.17 -17.85 3.47
CA CYS A 76 1.11 -17.55 2.04
C CYS A 76 2.54 -17.53 1.47
N PRO A 77 2.84 -18.22 0.35
CA PRO A 77 4.17 -18.21 -0.23
C PRO A 77 4.68 -16.80 -0.50
N LEU A 78 5.93 -16.51 -0.11
CA LEU A 78 6.52 -15.16 -0.26
C LEU A 78 6.44 -14.61 -1.69
N ALA A 79 6.60 -15.49 -2.70
CA ALA A 79 6.49 -15.11 -4.10
C ALA A 79 5.10 -14.57 -4.47
N GLU A 80 4.03 -15.13 -3.90
CA GLU A 80 2.65 -14.66 -4.13
C GLU A 80 2.42 -13.30 -3.45
N GLN A 81 2.94 -13.13 -2.23
CA GLN A 81 2.90 -11.86 -1.52
C GLN A 81 3.68 -10.76 -2.27
N TRP A 82 4.86 -11.09 -2.83
CA TRP A 82 5.62 -10.17 -3.68
C TRP A 82 4.89 -9.83 -4.97
N ASN A 83 4.24 -10.80 -5.61
CA ASN A 83 3.42 -10.53 -6.79
C ASN A 83 2.32 -9.51 -6.46
N ALA A 84 1.62 -9.69 -5.35
CA ALA A 84 0.59 -8.75 -4.90
C ALA A 84 1.18 -7.36 -4.61
N MET A 85 2.33 -7.28 -3.97
CA MET A 85 3.08 -6.03 -3.78
C MET A 85 3.45 -5.37 -5.10
N PHE A 86 3.92 -6.11 -6.11
CA PHE A 86 4.28 -5.52 -7.41
C PHE A 86 3.07 -4.91 -8.10
N VAL A 87 1.94 -5.63 -8.17
CA VAL A 87 0.69 -5.09 -8.74
C VAL A 87 0.24 -3.85 -7.98
N PHE A 88 0.27 -3.88 -6.65
CA PHE A 88 -0.09 -2.75 -5.80
C PHE A 88 0.85 -1.54 -5.99
N ASP A 89 2.16 -1.76 -6.07
CA ASP A 89 3.15 -0.69 -6.29
C ASP A 89 3.06 -0.11 -7.72
N VAL A 90 2.66 -0.89 -8.72
CA VAL A 90 2.33 -0.38 -10.07
C VAL A 90 1.08 0.50 -10.00
N LEU A 91 -0.01 -0.03 -9.44
CA LEU A 91 -1.28 0.69 -9.32
C LEU A 91 -1.11 2.01 -8.56
N THR A 92 -0.37 1.99 -7.45
CA THR A 92 -0.08 3.17 -6.63
C THR A 92 1.08 3.99 -7.15
N TYR A 93 1.84 3.54 -8.15
CA TYR A 93 3.09 4.18 -8.60
C TYR A 93 3.99 4.46 -7.40
N ASN A 94 4.31 3.42 -6.63
CA ASN A 94 5.26 3.56 -5.53
C ASN A 94 6.69 3.41 -6.05
N ALA A 95 7.31 4.54 -6.39
CA ALA A 95 8.72 4.57 -6.82
C ALA A 95 9.70 4.42 -5.65
N GLY A 96 9.22 4.48 -4.40
CA GLY A 96 10.04 4.51 -3.20
C GLY A 96 10.26 3.19 -2.48
N ARG A 97 9.62 2.09 -2.92
CA ARG A 97 9.69 0.81 -2.20
C ARG A 97 11.12 0.32 -2.06
N SER A 98 11.49 -0.03 -0.83
CA SER A 98 12.75 -0.66 -0.48
C SER A 98 12.53 -1.80 0.51
N GLY A 99 13.56 -2.63 0.75
CA GLY A 99 13.47 -3.71 1.72
C GLY A 99 13.14 -3.24 3.15
N ALA A 100 13.55 -2.01 3.52
CA ALA A 100 13.21 -1.41 4.81
C ALA A 100 11.71 -1.08 4.97
N ASN A 101 10.96 -1.08 3.87
CA ASN A 101 9.52 -0.77 3.85
C ASN A 101 8.65 -2.01 3.59
N LEU A 102 9.26 -3.20 3.65
CA LEU A 102 8.63 -4.50 3.57
C LEU A 102 8.79 -5.16 4.93
N LEU A 103 7.73 -5.20 5.70
CA LEU A 103 7.74 -5.81 7.02
C LEU A 103 7.08 -7.19 6.95
N TYR A 104 7.61 -8.13 7.71
CA TYR A 104 7.02 -9.45 7.89
C TYR A 104 6.71 -9.71 9.35
N ASN A 105 5.49 -10.15 9.67
CA ASN A 105 5.21 -10.58 11.03
C ASN A 105 5.84 -11.94 11.28
N LEU A 106 6.33 -12.13 12.48
CA LEU A 106 7.02 -13.37 12.84
C LEU A 106 6.07 -14.54 13.09
N ASP A 107 4.76 -14.30 13.22
CA ASP A 107 3.78 -15.35 13.48
C ASP A 107 3.43 -16.14 12.21
N MET A 108 3.20 -15.45 11.07
CA MET A 108 2.77 -16.10 9.82
C MET A 108 3.47 -15.60 8.55
N TRP A 109 4.46 -14.71 8.69
CA TRP A 109 5.21 -14.11 7.58
C TRP A 109 4.32 -13.40 6.55
N GLN A 110 3.24 -12.78 7.00
CA GLN A 110 2.43 -11.83 6.22
C GLN A 110 3.25 -10.57 5.96
N LEU A 111 3.29 -10.16 4.71
CA LEU A 111 3.92 -8.96 4.22
C LEU A 111 3.03 -7.76 4.52
N MET A 112 3.62 -6.76 5.16
CA MET A 112 3.04 -5.43 5.31
C MET A 112 3.90 -4.39 4.60
N LEU A 113 3.24 -3.56 3.84
CA LEU A 113 3.77 -2.45 3.08
C LEU A 113 3.61 -1.18 3.90
N ILE A 114 4.73 -0.55 4.25
CA ILE A 114 4.74 0.73 4.97
C ILE A 114 5.36 1.84 4.12
N ASP A 115 5.26 3.09 4.59
CA ASP A 115 5.92 4.25 3.98
C ASP A 115 5.54 4.47 2.50
N HIS A 116 4.31 4.93 2.29
CA HIS A 116 3.74 5.28 1.00
C HIS A 116 3.98 6.75 0.62
N GLY A 117 4.86 7.48 1.32
CA GLY A 117 5.14 8.89 1.06
C GLY A 117 5.56 9.22 -0.38
N LYS A 118 6.12 8.23 -1.09
CA LYS A 118 6.54 8.32 -2.50
C LYS A 118 5.57 7.64 -3.49
N ALA A 119 4.41 7.21 -3.01
CA ALA A 119 3.33 6.66 -3.84
C ALA A 119 2.40 7.77 -4.36
N PHE A 120 1.49 7.37 -5.23
CA PHE A 120 0.46 8.20 -5.87
C PHE A 120 1.04 9.42 -6.60
N VAL A 121 2.19 9.25 -7.26
CA VAL A 121 2.67 10.25 -8.21
C VAL A 121 1.63 10.39 -9.31
N ALA A 122 1.30 11.62 -9.67
CA ALA A 122 0.32 11.93 -10.71
C ALA A 122 0.91 11.71 -12.12
N ARG A 123 1.29 10.47 -12.44
CA ARG A 123 1.72 10.03 -13.78
C ARG A 123 1.10 8.68 -14.13
N LYS A 124 1.09 8.38 -15.43
CA LYS A 124 0.73 7.09 -16.00
C LYS A 124 1.92 6.11 -16.03
N GLY A 125 1.65 4.87 -16.42
CA GLY A 125 2.64 3.80 -16.49
C GLY A 125 3.08 3.32 -15.10
N MET A 126 4.15 2.54 -15.08
CA MET A 126 4.74 1.98 -13.87
C MET A 126 6.07 2.67 -13.48
N PRO A 127 6.51 2.54 -12.22
CA PRO A 127 7.85 2.96 -11.81
C PRO A 127 8.95 2.22 -12.58
N SER A 128 10.02 2.90 -12.97
CA SER A 128 11.06 2.30 -13.83
C SER A 128 11.75 1.07 -13.24
N ARG A 129 11.81 0.96 -11.91
CA ARG A 129 12.32 -0.24 -11.22
C ARG A 129 11.45 -1.50 -11.44
N LEU A 130 10.20 -1.34 -11.88
CA LEU A 130 9.24 -2.43 -12.10
C LEU A 130 9.07 -2.78 -13.58
N GLU A 131 9.64 -2.02 -14.51
CA GLU A 131 9.50 -2.25 -15.97
C GLU A 131 10.03 -3.63 -16.42
N THR A 132 10.97 -4.21 -15.67
CA THR A 132 11.60 -5.50 -15.97
C THR A 132 11.27 -6.59 -14.96
N VAL A 133 10.45 -6.28 -13.95
CA VAL A 133 10.08 -7.23 -12.90
C VAL A 133 8.88 -8.05 -13.39
N PRO A 134 8.97 -9.38 -13.47
CA PRO A 134 7.83 -10.19 -13.83
C PRO A 134 6.80 -10.17 -12.69
N PHE A 135 5.55 -9.82 -13.02
CA PHE A 135 4.39 -9.96 -12.16
C PHE A 135 3.18 -10.39 -12.98
N VAL A 136 2.21 -10.98 -12.31
CA VAL A 136 1.02 -11.59 -12.91
C VAL A 136 -0.23 -10.86 -12.42
N VAL A 137 -1.03 -10.37 -13.37
CA VAL A 137 -2.36 -9.81 -13.12
C VAL A 137 -3.42 -10.86 -13.46
N GLY A 138 -3.59 -11.82 -12.54
CA GLY A 138 -4.57 -12.90 -12.70
C GLY A 138 -6.03 -12.41 -12.63
N GLN A 139 -6.98 -13.33 -12.86
CA GLN A 139 -8.41 -12.99 -12.90
C GLN A 139 -8.93 -12.34 -11.61
N GLY A 140 -8.43 -12.77 -10.44
CA GLY A 140 -8.79 -12.16 -9.15
C GLY A 140 -8.41 -10.68 -9.10
N TRP A 141 -7.19 -10.34 -9.52
CA TRP A 141 -6.75 -8.96 -9.67
C TRP A 141 -7.59 -8.18 -10.68
N LYS A 142 -7.91 -8.77 -11.85
CA LYS A 142 -8.76 -8.12 -12.86
C LYS A 142 -10.15 -7.80 -12.31
N ASN A 143 -10.76 -8.72 -11.57
CA ASN A 143 -12.06 -8.50 -10.93
C ASN A 143 -11.99 -7.38 -9.88
N ALA A 144 -10.96 -7.40 -9.02
CA ALA A 144 -10.74 -6.36 -8.01
C ALA A 144 -10.47 -4.98 -8.65
N LEU A 145 -9.69 -4.92 -9.73
CA LEU A 145 -9.44 -3.69 -10.47
C LEU A 145 -10.71 -3.15 -11.14
N LEU A 146 -11.58 -4.02 -11.69
CA LEU A 146 -12.85 -3.61 -12.28
C LEU A 146 -13.85 -3.04 -11.25
N SER A 147 -13.76 -3.45 -9.98
CA SER A 147 -14.60 -2.89 -8.91
C SER A 147 -14.19 -1.47 -8.51
N LEU A 148 -12.94 -1.07 -8.80
CA LEU A 148 -12.42 0.27 -8.56
C LEU A 148 -12.90 1.28 -9.61
N THR A 149 -14.23 1.47 -9.75
CA THR A 149 -14.78 2.46 -10.69
C THR A 149 -14.33 3.89 -10.34
N ASP A 150 -14.42 4.80 -11.31
CA ASP A 150 -14.08 6.21 -11.08
C ASP A 150 -14.92 6.85 -9.95
N ASP A 151 -16.17 6.42 -9.80
CA ASP A 151 -17.05 6.84 -8.71
C ASP A 151 -16.55 6.30 -7.37
N VAL A 152 -16.19 5.01 -7.28
CA VAL A 152 -15.60 4.41 -6.07
C VAL A 152 -14.30 5.11 -5.69
N LEU A 153 -13.38 5.33 -6.64
CA LEU A 153 -12.12 6.02 -6.38
C LEU A 153 -12.35 7.44 -5.86
N ARG A 154 -13.29 8.18 -6.46
CA ARG A 154 -13.61 9.54 -6.02
C ARG A 154 -14.26 9.55 -4.64
N GLU A 155 -15.20 8.66 -4.38
CA GLU A 155 -15.92 8.58 -3.11
C GLU A 155 -14.99 8.18 -1.97
N GLN A 156 -14.19 7.13 -2.17
CA GLN A 156 -13.38 6.52 -1.13
C GLN A 156 -12.04 7.21 -0.93
N LEU A 157 -11.50 7.87 -1.96
CA LEU A 157 -10.15 8.45 -1.93
C LEU A 157 -10.11 9.97 -2.16
N GLY A 158 -11.23 10.64 -2.45
CA GLY A 158 -11.25 12.06 -2.85
C GLY A 158 -10.86 13.07 -1.77
N ASP A 159 -10.90 12.69 -0.50
CA ASP A 159 -10.42 13.50 0.63
C ASP A 159 -8.97 13.17 1.07
N VAL A 160 -8.35 12.17 0.42
CA VAL A 160 -6.95 11.74 0.65
C VAL A 160 -6.06 11.84 -0.59
N LEU A 161 -6.64 11.94 -1.78
CA LEU A 161 -5.98 12.14 -3.06
C LEU A 161 -6.64 13.29 -3.83
N ASP A 162 -5.84 14.20 -4.36
CA ASP A 162 -6.35 15.24 -5.25
C ASP A 162 -6.84 14.67 -6.60
N LYS A 163 -7.62 15.47 -7.33
CA LYS A 163 -8.23 15.09 -8.62
C LYS A 163 -7.21 14.60 -9.66
N ARG A 164 -5.99 15.14 -9.64
CA ARG A 164 -4.94 14.76 -10.60
C ARG A 164 -4.40 13.37 -10.28
N ARG A 165 -4.19 13.08 -8.99
CA ARG A 165 -3.75 11.75 -8.51
C ARG A 165 -4.81 10.67 -8.72
N LEU A 166 -6.08 10.99 -8.46
CA LEU A 166 -7.21 10.08 -8.77
C LEU A 166 -7.24 9.71 -10.26
N ARG A 167 -7.12 10.69 -11.15
CA ARG A 167 -7.09 10.44 -12.59
C ARG A 167 -5.92 9.54 -12.98
N SER A 168 -4.73 9.78 -12.44
CA SER A 168 -3.57 8.92 -12.70
C SER A 168 -3.76 7.51 -12.13
N LEU A 169 -4.42 7.35 -10.99
CA LEU A 169 -4.74 6.05 -10.40
C LEU A 169 -5.70 5.25 -11.31
N ALA A 170 -6.76 5.89 -11.80
CA ALA A 170 -7.69 5.28 -12.76
C ALA A 170 -6.96 4.83 -14.05
N LEU A 171 -6.08 5.68 -14.62
CA LEU A 171 -5.30 5.30 -15.80
C LEU A 171 -4.41 4.08 -15.56
N ARG A 172 -3.80 3.95 -14.38
CA ARG A 172 -2.97 2.78 -14.03
C ARG A 172 -3.80 1.52 -13.77
N ARG A 173 -5.00 1.66 -13.20
CA ARG A 173 -5.99 0.57 -13.13
C ARG A 173 -6.29 0.04 -14.53
N ASP A 174 -6.57 0.93 -15.48
CA ASP A 174 -6.90 0.55 -16.85
C ASP A 174 -5.70 -0.12 -17.56
N GLU A 175 -4.48 0.43 -17.40
CA GLU A 175 -3.24 -0.19 -17.92
C GLU A 175 -2.99 -1.59 -17.33
N LEU A 176 -3.29 -1.81 -16.04
CA LEU A 176 -3.18 -3.12 -15.40
C LEU A 176 -4.23 -4.13 -15.90
N LEU A 177 -5.42 -3.67 -16.28
CA LEU A 177 -6.46 -4.55 -16.85
C LEU A 177 -6.05 -5.10 -18.23
N GLU A 178 -5.27 -4.31 -18.98
CA GLU A 178 -4.70 -4.70 -20.28
C GLU A 178 -3.40 -5.50 -20.14
N HIS A 179 -2.84 -5.62 -18.93
CA HIS A 179 -1.61 -6.37 -18.72
C HIS A 179 -1.80 -7.86 -19.06
N PRO A 180 -0.84 -8.46 -19.81
CA PRO A 180 -0.88 -9.87 -20.17
C PRO A 180 -0.86 -10.80 -18.95
#